data_AF-A0A5J5UIE0-F1
#
_entry.id   AF-A0A5J5UIE0-F1
#
_cell.length_a   1.000
_cell.length_b   1.000
_cell.length_c   1.000
_cell.angle_alpha   90.00
_cell.angle_beta   90.00
_cell.angle_gamma   90.00
#
_symmetry.space_group_name_H-M   'P 1'
#
loop_
_entity.id
_entity.type
_entity.pdbx_description
1 polymer ?
#
loop_
_entity_poly.entity_id
_entity_poly.type
_entity_poly.pdbx_seq_one_letter_code
_entity_poly.pdbx_strand_id
1 'polypeptide(L)'
;MASLLFRQRRVSALGVSRILQAVNGDSFRLQPESNCRTFATFGVIIRNYSSGKGVYCGPLRLLAWEVAERLNKARVPCDLITGQEKDEVDGAKHKAVTVEMADVTSDYECAVIDEIQMLGCKTRGFSFTRALLGIAADELHLCGDAAAVPLIQELLKVTGDDVQVRSYERLLPLVPLEVPLGSFSNIRTGDCIVSFSRKGIYKLKKKIETGGKHLCSVVYGSLPPETRTRQARMFNDASSEFDVLVAGDAIGMGLNLNISRIIFSTMKKFDGLERRDLTLPEVKQIAGRAGRYGSKYPMGEVTCLDAEDLPLLHSSLKSASPTLQQAGIFPSFDFIYMYSRLQQKRGLYQILEDFLENAKLSENYFFANCEEMLKVAAVIDELPLSLQDKYLFCISPVDMDDEISSQGLTQFAENYAKKGLVRLKEIFSPGSLQVPKTHSALKELESIHKVLELYVWLSFRLDESFPDHELASSQKAICSMLIEEFLERLGFQNPTSRKLNSLMAKKRRQYL
;
A
#
# COMPACT_ATOMS: atom_id res chain seq x y z
N MET A 1 5.49 -7.04 -29.52
CA MET A 1 4.91 -6.70 -28.21
C MET A 1 5.97 -6.72 -27.10
N ALA A 2 6.79 -7.76 -26.95
CA ALA A 2 7.95 -7.71 -26.02
C ALA A 2 9.16 -6.92 -26.57
N SER A 3 9.35 -6.83 -27.89
CA SER A 3 10.57 -6.28 -28.51
C SER A 3 10.75 -4.76 -28.44
N LEU A 4 9.69 -3.97 -28.23
CA LEU A 4 9.79 -2.50 -28.21
C LEU A 4 9.95 -1.89 -26.80
N LEU A 5 9.76 -2.68 -25.74
CA LEU A 5 10.13 -2.29 -24.38
C LEU A 5 11.65 -2.40 -24.14
N PHE A 6 12.38 -3.03 -25.06
CA PHE A 6 13.85 -3.07 -25.04
C PHE A 6 14.41 -1.78 -25.61
N ARG A 7 14.41 -0.71 -24.80
CA ARG A 7 15.45 0.31 -24.94
C ARG A 7 16.77 -0.44 -24.77
N GLN A 8 17.69 -0.30 -25.73
CA GLN A 8 19.01 -0.93 -25.76
C GLN A 8 19.64 -0.93 -24.37
N ARG A 9 19.46 -2.03 -23.61
CA ARG A 9 20.29 -2.32 -22.45
C ARG A 9 21.71 -2.36 -22.99
N ARG A 10 22.61 -1.54 -22.46
CA ARG A 10 24.03 -1.85 -22.57
C ARG A 10 24.18 -3.21 -21.90
N VAL A 11 24.18 -4.26 -22.71
CA VAL A 11 24.68 -5.57 -22.32
C VAL A 11 26.15 -5.34 -22.05
N SER A 12 26.48 -4.92 -20.83
CA SER A 12 27.78 -5.25 -20.26
C SER A 12 27.85 -6.77 -20.31
N ALA A 13 28.97 -7.28 -20.82
CA ALA A 13 29.20 -8.71 -21.05
C ALA A 13 29.38 -9.52 -19.75
N LEU A 14 28.60 -9.21 -18.71
CA LEU A 14 28.58 -9.86 -17.41
C LEU A 14 27.12 -10.18 -17.11
N GLY A 15 26.78 -11.46 -17.01
CA GLY A 15 25.43 -11.94 -16.78
C GLY A 15 24.80 -11.28 -15.54
N VAL A 16 23.59 -10.75 -15.71
CA VAL A 16 22.77 -10.26 -14.61
C VAL A 16 22.22 -11.48 -13.87
N SER A 17 22.52 -11.61 -12.57
CA SER A 17 21.99 -12.70 -11.74
C SER A 17 20.79 -12.19 -10.96
N ARG A 18 19.64 -12.85 -11.14
CA ARG A 18 18.41 -12.55 -10.39
C ARG A 18 18.21 -13.63 -9.35
N ILE A 19 18.25 -13.24 -8.08
CA ILE A 19 18.04 -14.15 -6.97
C ILE A 19 16.59 -14.04 -6.53
N LEU A 20 15.79 -15.03 -6.91
CA LEU A 20 14.45 -15.24 -6.37
C LEU A 20 14.55 -15.84 -4.97
N GLN A 21 13.96 -15.17 -3.98
CA GLN A 21 13.74 -15.76 -2.67
C GLN A 21 12.24 -16.05 -2.56
N ALA A 22 11.89 -17.34 -2.68
CA ALA A 22 10.52 -17.82 -2.77
C ALA A 22 10.16 -18.63 -1.52
N VAL A 23 9.15 -18.22 -0.75
CA VAL A 23 8.75 -18.95 0.47
C VAL A 23 7.93 -20.17 0.10
N ASN A 24 8.42 -21.37 0.43
CA ASN A 24 7.61 -22.57 0.28
C ASN A 24 6.52 -22.59 1.36
N GLY A 25 5.25 -22.56 0.95
CA GLY A 25 4.10 -22.71 1.84
C GLY A 25 3.78 -21.49 2.71
N ASP A 26 2.50 -21.10 2.70
CA ASP A 26 1.83 -20.19 3.65
C ASP A 26 2.54 -18.88 3.95
N SER A 27 2.23 -17.80 3.21
CA SER A 27 2.82 -16.47 3.40
C SER A 27 2.94 -16.07 4.89
N PHE A 28 4.17 -16.06 5.43
CA PHE A 28 5.07 -14.92 5.33
C PHE A 28 6.49 -15.19 5.86
N ARG A 29 7.44 -14.96 4.94
CA ARG A 29 8.84 -14.56 5.06
C ARG A 29 9.79 -15.39 5.93
N LEU A 30 11.05 -15.11 5.62
CA LEU A 30 12.04 -16.06 5.20
C LEU A 30 13.33 -15.74 5.98
N GLN A 31 13.85 -16.71 6.76
CA GLN A 31 14.98 -16.52 7.68
C GLN A 31 16.34 -16.48 6.96
N PRO A 32 17.31 -15.72 7.49
CA PRO A 32 18.73 -15.82 7.14
C PRO A 32 19.48 -16.82 8.05
N GLU A 33 20.72 -17.13 7.69
CA GLU A 33 21.72 -17.66 8.63
C GLU A 33 21.77 -16.76 9.87
N SER A 34 21.39 -17.31 11.02
CA SER A 34 21.57 -16.80 12.40
C SER A 34 21.27 -15.30 12.66
N ASN A 35 20.20 -15.05 13.43
CA ASN A 35 20.00 -13.88 14.31
C ASN A 35 19.43 -12.55 13.77
N CYS A 36 18.60 -12.48 12.73
CA CYS A 36 18.01 -11.18 12.36
C CYS A 36 16.55 -11.20 11.85
N ARG A 37 15.80 -10.17 12.25
CA ARG A 37 14.35 -9.96 12.04
C ARG A 37 14.00 -9.88 10.55
N THR A 38 12.77 -10.23 10.18
CA THR A 38 12.21 -10.36 8.82
C THR A 38 12.40 -9.15 7.87
N PHE A 39 12.70 -7.98 8.41
CA PHE A 39 12.99 -6.74 7.67
C PHE A 39 14.47 -6.35 7.67
N ALA A 40 15.26 -6.97 8.54
CA ALA A 40 16.70 -6.78 8.59
C ALA A 40 17.36 -7.34 7.34
N THR A 41 16.80 -8.37 6.67
CA THR A 41 17.43 -8.97 5.47
C THR A 41 17.59 -7.96 4.33
N PHE A 42 16.63 -7.08 4.07
CA PHE A 42 16.75 -6.05 3.02
C PHE A 42 17.76 -4.97 3.35
N GLY A 43 17.72 -4.49 4.59
CA GLY A 43 18.72 -3.55 5.09
C GLY A 43 20.10 -4.18 5.15
N VAL A 44 20.21 -5.49 5.40
CA VAL A 44 21.46 -6.26 5.41
C VAL A 44 21.97 -6.49 3.99
N ILE A 45 21.11 -6.86 3.03
CA ILE A 45 21.47 -6.98 1.62
C ILE A 45 21.99 -5.63 1.13
N ILE A 46 21.21 -4.56 1.28
CA ILE A 46 21.63 -3.21 0.87
C ILE A 46 22.87 -2.75 1.65
N ARG A 47 23.00 -3.07 2.94
CA ARG A 47 24.20 -2.76 3.74
C ARG A 47 25.44 -3.54 3.33
N ASN A 48 25.28 -4.78 2.84
CA ASN A 48 26.39 -5.53 2.25
C ASN A 48 26.91 -4.80 0.99
N TYR A 49 26.04 -4.04 0.33
CA TYR A 49 26.35 -3.09 -0.74
C TYR A 49 26.54 -1.65 -0.26
N SER A 50 26.93 -1.42 1.01
CA SER A 50 27.05 -0.08 1.60
C SER A 50 28.00 0.87 0.86
N SER A 51 28.93 0.37 0.05
CA SER A 51 29.79 1.17 -0.84
C SER A 51 29.12 1.58 -2.15
N GLY A 52 28.10 0.85 -2.58
CA GLY A 52 27.47 0.89 -3.90
C GLY A 52 26.17 1.68 -3.99
N LYS A 53 25.46 1.53 -5.11
CA LYS A 53 24.14 2.15 -5.35
C LYS A 53 23.03 1.11 -5.29
N GLY A 54 22.01 1.35 -4.47
CA GLY A 54 20.96 0.35 -4.22
C GLY A 54 19.55 0.93 -4.17
N VAL A 55 18.55 0.13 -4.53
CA VAL A 55 17.14 0.54 -4.46
C VAL A 55 16.25 -0.52 -3.82
N TYR A 56 15.40 -0.10 -2.90
CA TYR A 56 14.32 -0.90 -2.33
C TYR A 56 12.97 -0.44 -2.87
N CYS A 57 12.20 -1.35 -3.46
CA CYS A 57 10.87 -1.10 -3.99
C CYS A 57 9.83 -1.82 -3.13
N GLY A 58 9.12 -1.04 -2.30
CA GLY A 58 8.06 -1.53 -1.41
C GLY A 58 6.65 -1.38 -2.00
N PRO A 59 5.70 -2.25 -1.64
CA PRO A 59 4.30 -2.14 -2.05
C PRO A 59 3.54 -1.02 -1.33
N LEU A 60 4.11 -0.45 -0.26
CA LEU A 60 3.43 0.51 0.62
C LEU A 60 4.39 1.60 1.09
N ARG A 61 3.85 2.82 1.27
CA ARG A 61 4.60 3.96 1.82
C ARG A 61 5.23 3.64 3.18
N LEU A 62 4.47 2.98 4.05
CA LEU A 62 4.93 2.58 5.38
C LEU A 62 6.17 1.70 5.33
N LEU A 63 6.27 0.80 4.34
CA LEU A 63 7.43 -0.07 4.20
C LEU A 63 8.64 0.67 3.64
N ALA A 64 8.44 1.55 2.65
CA ALA A 64 9.51 2.40 2.14
C ALA A 64 10.09 3.28 3.28
N TRP A 65 9.20 3.91 4.06
CA TRP A 65 9.59 4.71 5.23
C TRP A 65 10.33 3.89 6.29
N GLU A 66 9.83 2.70 6.66
CA GLU A 66 10.48 1.83 7.65
C GLU A 66 11.88 1.39 7.22
N VAL A 67 12.08 1.11 5.93
CA VAL A 67 13.40 0.75 5.36
C VAL A 67 14.34 1.95 5.36
N ALA A 68 13.89 3.11 4.89
CA ALA A 68 14.67 4.36 4.91
C ALA A 68 15.11 4.71 6.34
N GLU A 69 14.18 4.70 7.30
CA GLU A 69 14.45 5.04 8.70
C GLU A 69 15.49 4.09 9.31
N ARG A 70 15.41 2.79 8.99
CA ARG A 70 16.38 1.80 9.49
C ARG A 70 17.76 1.95 8.88
N LEU A 71 17.87 2.15 7.57
CA LEU A 71 19.16 2.34 6.90
C LEU A 71 19.86 3.59 7.43
N ASN A 72 19.13 4.70 7.55
CA ASN A 72 19.65 5.94 8.11
C ASN A 72 20.07 5.77 9.59
N LYS A 73 19.27 5.09 10.42
CA LYS A 73 19.67 4.72 11.80
C LYS A 73 20.92 3.84 11.86
N ALA A 74 21.12 2.98 10.86
CA ALA A 74 22.31 2.15 10.71
C ALA A 74 23.51 2.89 10.07
N ARG A 75 23.42 4.21 9.87
CA ARG A 75 24.44 5.06 9.22
C ARG A 75 24.73 4.69 7.76
N VAL A 76 23.72 4.20 7.06
CA VAL A 76 23.75 4.00 5.61
C VAL A 76 22.81 5.05 4.98
N PRO A 77 23.36 6.13 4.40
CA PRO A 77 22.55 7.21 3.84
C PRO A 77 21.56 6.72 2.76
N CYS A 78 20.27 6.93 3.02
CA CYS A 78 19.19 6.45 2.17
C CYS A 78 18.09 7.49 1.99
N ASP A 79 17.77 7.80 0.74
CA ASP A 79 16.62 8.64 0.39
C ASP A 79 15.31 7.89 0.61
N LEU A 80 14.24 8.62 0.92
CA LEU A 80 12.87 8.14 0.89
C LEU A 80 12.12 8.84 -0.25
N ILE A 81 11.64 8.07 -1.23
CA ILE A 81 10.89 8.62 -2.37
C ILE A 81 9.57 7.86 -2.53
N THR A 82 8.47 8.54 -2.23
CA THR A 82 7.12 8.02 -2.46
C THR A 82 6.34 8.97 -3.38
N GLY A 83 5.11 8.61 -3.75
CA GLY A 83 4.26 9.49 -4.55
C GLY A 83 3.85 10.79 -3.84
N GLN A 84 4.03 10.88 -2.51
CA GLN A 84 3.54 11.97 -1.67
C GLN A 84 4.62 12.56 -0.74
N GLU A 85 5.81 11.97 -0.66
CA GLU A 85 6.89 12.38 0.25
C GLU A 85 8.23 12.14 -0.44
N LYS A 86 9.14 13.11 -0.33
CA LYS A 86 10.49 13.03 -0.86
C LYS A 86 11.46 13.59 0.19
N ASP A 87 12.15 12.70 0.89
CA ASP A 87 13.18 13.06 1.86
C ASP A 87 14.54 12.63 1.31
N GLU A 88 15.33 13.60 0.86
CA GLU A 88 16.68 13.38 0.33
C GLU A 88 17.72 13.57 1.44
N VAL A 89 18.64 12.62 1.54
CA VAL A 89 19.72 12.63 2.54
C VAL A 89 21.03 12.95 1.81
N ASP A 90 21.79 13.91 2.34
CA ASP A 90 23.06 14.30 1.71
C ASP A 90 24.02 13.10 1.58
N GLY A 91 24.59 12.94 0.38
CA GLY A 91 25.45 11.81 0.03
C GLY A 91 24.76 10.44 -0.08
N ALA A 92 23.42 10.38 -0.11
CA ALA A 92 22.71 9.12 -0.27
C ALA A 92 22.98 8.45 -1.62
N LYS A 93 23.41 7.19 -1.56
CA LYS A 93 23.52 6.29 -2.73
C LYS A 93 22.40 5.26 -2.76
N HIS A 94 21.59 5.20 -1.72
CA HIS A 94 20.53 4.22 -1.59
C HIS A 94 19.19 4.91 -1.60
N LYS A 95 18.17 4.25 -2.15
CA LYS A 95 16.82 4.78 -2.24
C LYS A 95 15.82 3.76 -1.73
N ALA A 96 14.94 4.16 -0.83
CA ALA A 96 13.76 3.39 -0.44
C ALA A 96 12.54 4.04 -1.07
N VAL A 97 11.88 3.31 -1.96
CA VAL A 97 10.81 3.83 -2.79
C VAL A 97 9.56 2.97 -2.74
N THR A 98 8.40 3.57 -2.98
CA THR A 98 7.23 2.80 -3.42
C THR A 98 7.50 2.26 -4.82
N VAL A 99 7.06 1.04 -5.13
CA VAL A 99 7.33 0.39 -6.44
C VAL A 99 6.88 1.23 -7.64
N GLU A 100 5.81 2.01 -7.51
CA GLU A 100 5.34 2.97 -8.52
C GLU A 100 6.39 4.03 -8.88
N MET A 101 7.22 4.40 -7.90
CA MET A 101 8.25 5.43 -8.02
C MET A 101 9.63 4.84 -8.33
N ALA A 102 9.70 3.55 -8.66
CA ALA A 102 10.95 2.90 -9.04
C ALA A 102 11.55 3.60 -10.28
N ASP A 103 12.80 4.04 -10.14
CA ASP A 103 13.57 4.60 -11.24
C ASP A 103 14.23 3.45 -12.02
N VAL A 104 13.76 3.26 -13.26
CA VAL A 104 14.21 2.23 -14.20
C VAL A 104 15.23 2.76 -15.22
N THR A 105 15.68 4.01 -15.04
CA THR A 105 16.65 4.67 -15.92
C THR A 105 18.06 4.72 -15.32
N SER A 106 18.14 4.64 -13.99
CA SER A 106 19.38 4.50 -13.24
C SER A 106 19.90 3.08 -13.24
N ASP A 107 21.23 2.95 -13.28
CA ASP A 107 21.92 1.71 -12.91
C ASP A 107 22.06 1.58 -11.39
N TYR A 108 21.98 0.34 -10.90
CA TYR A 108 22.14 -0.07 -9.51
C TYR A 108 23.05 -1.30 -9.41
N GLU A 109 23.75 -1.47 -8.29
CA GLU A 109 24.46 -2.74 -8.00
C GLU A 109 23.47 -3.77 -7.44
N CYS A 110 22.55 -3.33 -6.59
CA CYS A 110 21.57 -4.19 -5.97
C CYS A 110 20.19 -3.53 -5.94
N ALA A 111 19.16 -4.29 -6.31
CA ALA A 111 17.77 -3.88 -6.20
C ALA A 111 16.93 -4.93 -5.46
N VAL A 112 15.91 -4.47 -4.74
CA VAL A 112 14.98 -5.32 -4.00
C VAL A 112 13.56 -4.97 -4.41
N ILE A 113 12.76 -5.97 -4.80
CA ILE A 113 11.32 -5.82 -4.97
C ILE A 113 10.61 -6.69 -3.93
N ASP A 114 9.87 -6.06 -3.04
CA ASP A 114 9.16 -6.71 -1.95
C ASP A 114 7.69 -7.00 -2.35
N GLU A 115 7.12 -8.07 -1.83
CA GLU A 115 5.77 -8.58 -2.18
C GLU A 115 5.56 -8.79 -3.69
N ILE A 116 6.52 -9.44 -4.38
CA ILE A 116 6.52 -9.60 -5.84
C ILE A 116 5.25 -10.26 -6.42
N GLN A 117 4.54 -11.08 -5.64
CA GLN A 117 3.25 -11.66 -6.04
C GLN A 117 2.18 -10.61 -6.39
N MET A 118 2.38 -9.35 -5.96
CA MET A 118 1.55 -8.22 -6.34
C MET A 118 1.57 -7.92 -7.85
N LEU A 119 2.49 -8.49 -8.64
CA LEU A 119 2.42 -8.43 -10.11
C LEU A 119 1.11 -9.00 -10.67
N GLY A 120 0.46 -9.92 -9.96
CA GLY A 120 -0.87 -10.46 -10.32
C GLY A 120 -2.04 -9.56 -9.89
N CYS A 121 -1.76 -8.42 -9.24
CA CYS A 121 -2.80 -7.51 -8.77
C CYS A 121 -3.45 -6.77 -9.94
N LYS A 122 -4.79 -6.82 -10.00
CA LYS A 122 -5.56 -6.19 -11.08
C LYS A 122 -5.38 -4.68 -11.15
N THR A 123 -5.15 -3.99 -10.04
CA THR A 123 -5.07 -2.51 -10.04
C THR A 123 -3.64 -1.99 -10.05
N ARG A 124 -2.71 -2.66 -9.34
CA ARG A 124 -1.34 -2.18 -9.13
C ARG A 124 -0.25 -3.05 -9.73
N GLY A 125 -0.59 -4.21 -10.30
CA GLY A 125 0.39 -5.19 -10.78
C GLY A 125 1.35 -4.65 -11.83
N PHE A 126 0.89 -3.70 -12.65
CA PHE A 126 1.72 -3.05 -13.67
C PHE A 126 2.99 -2.39 -13.12
N SER A 127 2.96 -1.86 -11.90
CA SER A 127 4.13 -1.22 -11.30
C SER A 127 5.19 -2.25 -10.93
N PHE A 128 4.77 -3.43 -10.47
CA PHE A 128 5.67 -4.55 -10.18
C PHE A 128 6.26 -5.13 -11.47
N THR A 129 5.45 -5.31 -12.52
CA THR A 129 5.93 -5.75 -13.83
C THR A 129 6.95 -4.77 -14.41
N ARG A 130 6.67 -3.46 -14.32
CA ARG A 130 7.61 -2.40 -14.72
C ARG A 130 8.92 -2.45 -13.92
N ALA A 131 8.84 -2.62 -12.59
CA ALA A 131 10.03 -2.72 -11.76
C ALA A 131 10.84 -3.99 -12.08
N LEU A 132 10.17 -5.14 -12.22
CA LEU A 132 10.79 -6.41 -12.56
C LEU A 132 11.54 -6.34 -13.90
N LEU A 133 10.90 -5.85 -14.95
CA LEU A 133 11.49 -5.83 -16.28
C LEU A 133 12.40 -4.61 -16.53
N GLY A 134 12.17 -3.51 -15.82
CA GLY A 134 12.80 -2.23 -16.08
C GLY A 134 14.01 -1.90 -15.22
N ILE A 135 14.09 -2.38 -13.96
CA ILE A 135 15.22 -2.03 -13.09
C ILE A 135 16.52 -2.63 -13.66
N ALA A 136 17.50 -1.75 -13.89
CA ALA A 136 18.86 -2.10 -14.27
C ALA A 136 19.68 -2.30 -12.98
N ALA A 137 19.81 -3.54 -12.54
CA ALA A 137 20.63 -3.91 -11.39
C ALA A 137 21.49 -5.13 -11.71
N ASP A 138 22.71 -5.19 -11.18
CA ASP A 138 23.58 -6.37 -11.29
C ASP A 138 22.96 -7.58 -10.55
N GLU A 139 22.44 -7.33 -9.34
CA GLU A 139 21.63 -8.28 -8.58
C GLU A 139 20.22 -7.74 -8.29
N LEU A 140 19.20 -8.47 -8.73
CA LEU A 140 17.80 -8.18 -8.40
C LEU A 140 17.23 -9.25 -7.47
N HIS A 141 16.92 -8.85 -6.23
CA HIS A 141 16.30 -9.70 -5.23
C HIS A 141 14.78 -9.52 -5.25
N LEU A 142 14.07 -10.63 -5.45
CA LEU A 142 12.60 -10.65 -5.37
C LEU A 142 12.18 -11.38 -4.09
N CYS A 143 11.24 -10.80 -3.35
CA CYS A 143 10.68 -11.39 -2.14
C CYS A 143 9.16 -11.47 -2.26
N GLY A 144 8.60 -12.66 -2.01
CA GLY A 144 7.15 -12.87 -2.04
C GLY A 144 6.75 -14.33 -1.96
N ASP A 145 5.49 -14.58 -2.29
CA ASP A 145 4.87 -15.92 -2.29
C ASP A 145 5.46 -16.82 -3.40
N ALA A 146 5.73 -18.09 -3.11
CA ALA A 146 6.18 -19.08 -4.11
C ALA A 146 5.21 -19.24 -5.29
N ALA A 147 3.93 -18.91 -5.11
CA ALA A 147 2.94 -18.87 -6.18
C ALA A 147 3.35 -17.99 -7.38
N ALA A 148 4.22 -17.00 -7.17
CA ALA A 148 4.71 -16.11 -8.24
C ALA A 148 5.89 -16.69 -9.04
N VAL A 149 6.61 -17.69 -8.51
CA VAL A 149 7.86 -18.20 -9.10
C VAL A 149 7.69 -18.70 -10.53
N PRO A 150 6.68 -19.55 -10.87
CA PRO A 150 6.56 -20.08 -12.22
C PRO A 150 6.41 -18.98 -13.25
N LEU A 151 5.54 -18.00 -12.98
CA LEU A 151 5.33 -16.85 -13.86
C LEU A 151 6.58 -16.00 -13.99
N ILE A 152 7.29 -15.70 -12.90
CA ILE A 152 8.53 -14.92 -12.95
C ILE A 152 9.58 -15.62 -13.81
N GLN A 153 9.74 -16.94 -13.66
CA GLN A 153 10.64 -17.73 -14.51
C GLN A 153 10.27 -17.61 -15.99
N GLU A 154 8.99 -17.74 -16.34
CA GLU A 154 8.54 -17.57 -17.73
C GLU A 154 8.81 -16.16 -18.27
N LEU A 155 8.58 -15.12 -17.47
CA LEU A 155 8.83 -13.73 -17.87
C LEU A 155 10.32 -13.44 -18.11
N LEU A 156 11.20 -13.98 -17.24
CA LEU A 156 12.65 -13.75 -17.30
C LEU A 156 13.38 -14.64 -18.31
N LYS A 157 12.76 -15.74 -18.78
CA LYS A 157 13.29 -16.52 -19.92
C LYS A 157 13.46 -15.66 -21.17
N VAL A 158 12.56 -14.71 -21.39
CA VAL A 158 12.59 -13.82 -22.57
C VAL A 158 13.75 -12.83 -22.50
N THR A 159 14.16 -12.44 -21.29
CA THR A 159 15.28 -11.51 -21.07
C THR A 159 16.63 -12.21 -20.97
N GLY A 160 16.65 -13.54 -20.78
CA GLY A 160 17.88 -14.32 -20.64
C GLY A 160 18.58 -14.13 -19.30
N ASP A 161 17.85 -13.68 -18.26
CA ASP A 161 18.40 -13.50 -16.92
C ASP A 161 18.61 -14.86 -16.22
N ASP A 162 19.65 -14.97 -15.38
CA ASP A 162 19.85 -16.14 -14.51
C ASP A 162 18.93 -16.05 -13.29
N VAL A 163 18.28 -17.16 -12.91
CA VAL A 163 17.21 -17.18 -11.90
C VAL A 163 17.49 -18.22 -10.83
N GLN A 164 17.85 -17.78 -9.62
CA GLN A 164 18.11 -18.66 -8.48
C GLN A 164 16.95 -18.62 -7.48
N VAL A 165 16.32 -19.75 -7.17
CA VAL A 165 15.19 -19.82 -6.23
C VAL A 165 15.66 -20.31 -4.85
N ARG A 166 15.42 -19.52 -3.80
CA ARG A 166 15.71 -19.87 -2.40
C ARG A 166 14.42 -19.97 -1.58
N SER A 167 14.18 -21.13 -0.99
CA SER A 167 13.01 -21.38 -0.13
C SER A 167 13.36 -21.53 1.33
N TYR A 168 12.52 -20.97 2.18
CA TYR A 168 12.62 -21.07 3.63
C TYR A 168 11.20 -21.15 4.23
N GLU A 169 11.13 -21.50 5.51
CA GLU A 169 9.90 -21.85 6.22
C GLU A 169 9.55 -20.80 7.28
N ARG A 170 8.34 -20.93 7.84
CA ARG A 170 7.85 -20.03 8.89
C ARG A 170 8.64 -20.21 10.19
N LEU A 171 8.98 -19.09 10.83
CA LEU A 171 9.87 -19.08 12.01
C LEU A 171 9.17 -19.54 13.29
N LEU A 172 7.88 -19.25 13.40
CA LEU A 172 7.03 -19.64 14.52
C LEU A 172 5.81 -20.39 13.97
N PRO A 173 5.27 -21.40 14.69
CA PRO A 173 4.12 -22.17 14.22
C PRO A 173 2.83 -21.34 14.20
N LEU A 174 1.97 -21.59 13.21
CA LEU A 174 0.60 -21.06 13.13
C LEU A 174 -0.35 -22.20 13.44
N VAL A 175 -1.15 -22.05 14.49
CA VAL A 175 -2.09 -23.10 14.91
C VAL A 175 -3.51 -22.64 14.62
N PRO A 176 -4.21 -23.29 13.67
CA PRO A 176 -5.65 -23.11 13.52
C PRO A 176 -6.36 -23.76 14.72
N LEU A 177 -7.19 -22.99 15.42
CA LEU A 177 -7.97 -23.50 16.54
C LEU A 177 -9.18 -24.30 16.03
N GLU A 178 -9.53 -25.37 16.74
CA GLU A 178 -10.70 -26.22 16.47
C GLU A 178 -12.02 -25.60 16.97
N VAL A 179 -11.93 -24.63 17.87
CA VAL A 179 -13.08 -23.97 18.51
C VAL A 179 -13.15 -22.51 18.08
N PRO A 180 -14.36 -21.99 17.78
CA PRO A 180 -14.54 -20.60 17.43
C PRO A 180 -14.42 -19.72 18.69
N LEU A 181 -14.31 -18.40 18.50
CA LEU A 181 -14.39 -17.49 19.63
C LEU A 181 -15.74 -17.61 20.36
N GLY A 182 -16.82 -17.70 19.59
CA GLY A 182 -18.21 -17.77 20.06
C GLY A 182 -18.66 -16.47 20.75
N SER A 183 -18.25 -16.26 22.00
CA SER A 183 -18.60 -15.09 22.80
C SER A 183 -17.46 -14.08 22.90
N PHE A 184 -17.81 -12.79 22.84
CA PHE A 184 -16.87 -11.67 23.09
C PHE A 184 -16.26 -11.69 24.51
N SER A 185 -16.80 -12.50 25.44
CA SER A 185 -16.21 -12.71 26.76
C SER A 185 -14.90 -13.51 26.73
N ASN A 186 -14.63 -14.22 25.63
CA ASN A 186 -13.44 -15.05 25.42
C ASN A 186 -12.27 -14.28 24.76
N ILE A 187 -12.44 -12.97 24.57
CA ILE A 187 -11.39 -12.09 24.04
C ILE A 187 -10.26 -11.99 25.05
N ARG A 188 -9.03 -11.96 24.53
CA ARG A 188 -7.80 -11.91 25.30
C ARG A 188 -6.91 -10.80 24.74
N THR A 189 -6.00 -10.30 25.58
CA THR A 189 -4.96 -9.37 25.17
C THR A 189 -4.12 -9.94 24.02
N GLY A 190 -3.95 -9.17 22.95
CA GLY A 190 -3.26 -9.60 21.73
C GLY A 190 -4.17 -10.22 20.66
N ASP A 191 -5.49 -10.26 20.90
CA ASP A 191 -6.47 -10.63 19.87
C ASP A 191 -6.59 -9.55 18.80
N CYS A 192 -6.68 -9.98 17.55
CA CYS A 192 -7.00 -9.14 16.41
C CYS A 192 -8.22 -9.68 15.67
N ILE A 193 -9.32 -8.92 15.70
CA ILE A 193 -10.57 -9.28 15.03
C ILE A 193 -10.63 -8.60 13.67
N VAL A 194 -10.70 -9.40 12.61
CA VAL A 194 -10.65 -8.93 11.22
C VAL A 194 -12.05 -8.84 10.64
N SER A 195 -12.40 -7.67 10.10
CA SER A 195 -13.70 -7.39 9.48
C SER A 195 -13.55 -6.64 8.16
N PHE A 196 -14.26 -7.10 7.14
CA PHE A 196 -14.17 -6.57 5.78
C PHE A 196 -15.14 -5.41 5.51
N SER A 197 -15.65 -4.76 6.55
CA SER A 197 -16.54 -3.61 6.44
C SER A 197 -16.24 -2.56 7.50
N ARG A 198 -16.15 -1.28 7.10
CA ARG A 198 -16.00 -0.15 8.05
C ARG A 198 -17.10 -0.15 9.12
N LYS A 199 -18.35 -0.37 8.72
CA LYS A 199 -19.49 -0.47 9.66
C LYS A 199 -19.31 -1.66 10.61
N GLY A 200 -18.78 -2.79 10.11
CA GLY A 200 -18.45 -3.97 10.89
C GLY A 200 -17.38 -3.69 11.96
N ILE A 201 -16.29 -3.03 11.57
CA ILE A 201 -15.19 -2.63 12.47
C ILE A 201 -15.71 -1.79 13.64
N TYR A 202 -16.48 -0.74 13.38
CA TYR A 202 -17.02 0.11 14.45
C TYR A 202 -18.03 -0.62 15.34
N LYS A 203 -18.86 -1.49 14.76
CA LYS A 203 -19.80 -2.34 15.51
C LYS A 203 -19.05 -3.29 16.45
N LEU A 204 -17.96 -3.90 15.97
CA LEU A 204 -17.12 -4.80 16.75
C LEU A 204 -16.40 -4.04 17.87
N LYS A 205 -15.75 -2.91 17.58
CA LYS A 205 -15.14 -2.01 18.58
C LYS A 205 -16.13 -1.72 19.71
N LYS A 206 -17.32 -1.20 19.37
CA LYS A 206 -18.34 -0.85 20.35
C LYS A 206 -18.78 -2.05 21.19
N LYS A 207 -18.97 -3.23 20.58
CA LYS A 207 -19.34 -4.45 21.29
C LYS A 207 -18.29 -4.90 22.30
N ILE A 208 -17.01 -4.85 21.92
CA ILE A 208 -15.89 -5.27 22.78
C ILE A 208 -15.75 -4.30 23.95
N GLU A 209 -15.77 -3.00 23.67
CA GLU A 209 -15.63 -1.95 24.68
C GLU A 209 -16.84 -1.87 25.62
N THR A 210 -18.05 -2.19 25.14
CA THR A 210 -19.25 -2.31 26.01
C THR A 210 -19.12 -3.44 27.03
N GLY A 211 -18.31 -4.46 26.74
CA GLY A 211 -17.98 -5.52 27.70
C GLY A 211 -17.11 -5.04 28.87
N GLY A 212 -16.52 -3.85 28.79
CA GLY A 212 -15.80 -3.18 29.87
C GLY A 212 -14.43 -3.76 30.25
N LYS A 213 -14.00 -4.84 29.60
CA LYS A 213 -12.73 -5.53 29.93
C LYS A 213 -11.53 -5.10 29.08
N HIS A 214 -11.77 -4.69 27.84
CA HIS A 214 -10.73 -4.46 26.84
C HIS A 214 -11.01 -3.17 26.05
N LEU A 215 -9.95 -2.45 25.67
CA LEU A 215 -10.03 -1.32 24.75
C LEU A 215 -9.44 -1.68 23.39
N CYS A 216 -10.05 -1.14 22.32
CA CYS A 216 -9.73 -1.56 20.97
C CYS A 216 -9.07 -0.46 20.15
N SER A 217 -7.89 -0.74 19.60
CA SER A 217 -7.34 0.02 18.49
C SER A 217 -8.03 -0.36 17.18
N VAL A 218 -8.06 0.57 16.22
CA VAL A 218 -8.72 0.37 14.92
C VAL A 218 -7.79 0.62 13.75
N VAL A 219 -7.75 -0.31 12.79
CA VAL A 219 -6.95 -0.18 11.57
C VAL A 219 -7.76 -0.61 10.34
N TYR A 220 -8.00 0.28 9.38
CA TYR A 220 -8.60 -0.07 8.08
C TYR A 220 -7.97 0.73 6.93
N GLY A 221 -8.26 0.32 5.69
CA GLY A 221 -7.52 0.77 4.49
C GLY A 221 -7.56 2.28 4.22
N SER A 222 -8.71 2.93 4.38
CA SER A 222 -8.86 4.37 4.13
C SER A 222 -8.30 5.27 5.24
N LEU A 223 -7.77 4.69 6.34
CA LEU A 223 -7.11 5.50 7.36
C LEU A 223 -5.77 6.05 6.83
N PRO A 224 -5.48 7.34 7.14
CA PRO A 224 -4.16 7.91 6.88
C PRO A 224 -3.04 7.03 7.47
N PRO A 225 -1.90 6.85 6.78
CA PRO A 225 -0.79 6.03 7.26
C PRO A 225 -0.23 6.44 8.62
N GLU A 226 -0.24 7.75 8.91
CA GLU A 226 0.18 8.34 10.17
C GLU A 226 -0.73 7.84 11.31
N THR A 227 -2.05 7.87 11.09
CA THR A 227 -3.06 7.34 12.02
C THR A 227 -2.93 5.83 12.18
N ARG A 228 -2.72 5.07 11.09
CA ARG A 228 -2.50 3.61 11.14
C ARG A 228 -1.27 3.25 11.96
N THR A 229 -0.17 3.96 11.78
CA THR A 229 1.08 3.74 12.52
C THR A 229 0.88 4.03 14.01
N ARG A 230 0.15 5.09 14.35
CA ARG A 230 -0.15 5.44 15.74
C ARG A 230 -1.04 4.41 16.43
N GLN A 231 -2.12 3.97 15.77
CA GLN A 231 -2.99 2.89 16.27
C GLN A 231 -2.21 1.57 16.44
N ALA A 232 -1.32 1.23 15.52
CA ALA A 232 -0.43 0.07 15.64
C ALA A 232 0.54 0.20 16.82
N ARG A 233 1.10 1.39 17.07
CA ARG A 233 1.96 1.66 18.22
C ARG A 233 1.21 1.52 19.55
N MET A 234 -0.01 2.04 19.63
CA MET A 234 -0.88 1.89 20.81
C MET A 234 -1.13 0.42 21.13
N PHE A 235 -1.53 -0.37 20.13
CA PHE A 235 -1.75 -1.81 20.30
C PHE A 235 -0.49 -2.61 20.70
N ASN A 236 0.68 -2.23 20.17
CA ASN A 236 1.92 -2.95 20.44
C ASN A 236 2.51 -2.67 21.84
N ASP A 237 2.22 -1.49 22.39
CA ASP A 237 2.76 -1.02 23.66
C ASP A 237 2.11 -1.78 24.84
N ALA A 238 2.94 -2.41 25.66
CA ALA A 238 2.46 -3.15 26.84
C ALA A 238 1.91 -2.23 27.94
N SER A 239 2.28 -0.96 27.92
CA SER A 239 1.80 0.04 28.89
C SER A 239 0.52 0.73 28.44
N SER A 240 0.06 0.45 27.22
CA SER A 240 -1.18 1.00 26.70
C SER A 240 -2.40 0.26 27.27
N GLU A 241 -3.49 0.98 27.47
CA GLU A 241 -4.79 0.40 27.82
C GLU A 241 -5.44 -0.32 26.62
N PHE A 242 -4.94 -0.09 25.40
CA PHE A 242 -5.44 -0.68 24.15
C PHE A 242 -4.77 -2.03 23.88
N ASP A 243 -5.46 -3.10 24.25
CA ASP A 243 -4.90 -4.45 24.25
C ASP A 243 -5.53 -5.39 23.20
N VAL A 244 -6.53 -4.92 22.47
CA VAL A 244 -7.22 -5.62 21.38
C VAL A 244 -7.19 -4.78 20.10
N LEU A 245 -7.10 -5.43 18.94
CA LEU A 245 -7.13 -4.78 17.64
C LEU A 245 -8.38 -5.17 16.85
N VAL A 246 -9.10 -4.19 16.30
CA VAL A 246 -10.14 -4.43 15.30
C VAL A 246 -9.68 -3.88 13.96
N ALA A 247 -9.56 -4.75 12.97
CA ALA A 247 -8.86 -4.45 11.74
C ALA A 247 -9.63 -4.83 10.47
N GLY A 248 -9.32 -4.16 9.37
CA GLY A 248 -9.64 -4.63 8.02
C GLY A 248 -8.52 -5.49 7.43
N ASP A 249 -8.68 -5.90 6.17
CA ASP A 249 -7.66 -6.60 5.38
C ASP A 249 -6.35 -5.81 5.21
N ALA A 250 -6.40 -4.49 5.40
CA ALA A 250 -5.23 -3.60 5.38
C ALA A 250 -4.09 -4.01 6.32
N ILE A 251 -4.34 -4.82 7.36
CA ILE A 251 -3.26 -5.33 8.22
C ILE A 251 -2.40 -6.38 7.53
N GLY A 252 -2.86 -7.00 6.44
CA GLY A 252 -2.16 -8.04 5.70
C GLY A 252 -0.79 -7.62 5.15
N MET A 253 -0.52 -6.31 5.07
CA MET A 253 0.76 -5.75 4.63
C MET A 253 1.11 -4.47 5.40
N GLY A 254 2.41 -4.15 5.51
CA GLY A 254 2.87 -2.81 5.89
C GLY A 254 2.84 -2.36 7.35
N LEU A 255 2.31 -3.15 8.28
CA LEU A 255 2.38 -2.85 9.72
C LEU A 255 3.06 -3.97 10.48
N ASN A 256 3.94 -3.61 11.41
CA ASN A 256 4.49 -4.54 12.40
C ASN A 256 3.56 -4.56 13.62
N LEU A 257 2.81 -5.64 13.78
CA LEU A 257 1.79 -5.79 14.83
C LEU A 257 2.11 -7.03 15.67
N ASN A 258 2.03 -6.90 16.99
CA ASN A 258 2.23 -7.97 17.96
C ASN A 258 0.91 -8.71 18.21
N ILE A 259 0.45 -9.48 17.22
CA ILE A 259 -0.82 -10.21 17.29
C ILE A 259 -0.57 -11.63 17.80
N SER A 260 -1.30 -12.04 18.84
CA SER A 260 -1.29 -13.42 19.34
C SER A 260 -2.23 -14.29 18.52
N ARG A 261 -3.47 -13.82 18.33
CA ARG A 261 -4.54 -14.59 17.72
C ARG A 261 -5.32 -13.76 16.71
N ILE A 262 -5.45 -14.26 15.50
CA ILE A 262 -6.30 -13.68 14.45
C ILE A 262 -7.69 -14.30 14.53
N ILE A 263 -8.73 -13.47 14.53
CA ILE A 263 -10.12 -13.89 14.59
C ILE A 263 -10.86 -13.31 13.38
N PHE A 264 -11.27 -14.16 12.44
CA PHE A 264 -12.09 -13.72 11.32
C PHE A 264 -13.53 -13.49 11.80
N SER A 265 -14.04 -12.26 11.63
CA SER A 265 -15.45 -11.96 11.94
C SER A 265 -16.42 -12.56 10.92
N THR A 266 -15.94 -12.80 9.70
CA THR A 266 -16.65 -13.51 8.62
C THR A 266 -15.61 -13.94 7.59
N MET A 267 -15.84 -15.02 6.84
CA MET A 267 -15.00 -15.43 5.71
C MET A 267 -15.46 -14.87 4.36
N LYS A 268 -16.34 -13.85 4.36
CA LYS A 268 -16.88 -13.21 3.16
C LYS A 268 -16.49 -11.74 3.06
N LYS A 269 -16.21 -11.28 1.85
CA LYS A 269 -15.83 -9.90 1.52
C LYS A 269 -16.66 -9.37 0.36
N PHE A 270 -16.97 -8.08 0.41
CA PHE A 270 -17.54 -7.35 -0.72
C PHE A 270 -16.41 -6.79 -1.57
N ASP A 271 -16.37 -7.13 -2.86
CA ASP A 271 -15.30 -6.71 -3.78
C ASP A 271 -15.68 -5.51 -4.66
N GLY A 272 -16.85 -4.91 -4.42
CA GLY A 272 -17.41 -3.82 -5.22
C GLY A 272 -18.62 -4.26 -6.04
N LEU A 273 -18.71 -5.54 -6.38
CA LEU A 273 -19.79 -6.12 -7.18
C LEU A 273 -20.66 -7.04 -6.34
N GLU A 274 -20.05 -8.02 -5.67
CA GLU A 274 -20.77 -9.04 -4.92
C GLU A 274 -20.08 -9.42 -3.61
N ARG A 275 -20.78 -10.19 -2.78
CA ARG A 275 -20.19 -10.80 -1.59
C ARG A 275 -19.67 -12.18 -1.94
N ARG A 276 -18.35 -12.29 -2.03
CA ARG A 276 -17.63 -13.54 -2.29
C ARG A 276 -16.88 -14.03 -1.06
N ASP A 277 -16.49 -15.30 -1.08
CA ASP A 277 -15.57 -15.84 -0.07
C ASP A 277 -14.16 -15.23 -0.25
N LEU A 278 -13.40 -15.22 0.85
CA LEU A 278 -11.99 -14.82 0.81
C LEU A 278 -11.18 -15.80 -0.02
N THR A 279 -10.25 -15.26 -0.81
CA THR A 279 -9.32 -16.09 -1.58
C THR A 279 -8.27 -16.71 -0.65
N LEU A 280 -7.70 -17.86 -1.05
CA LEU A 280 -6.63 -18.53 -0.29
C LEU A 280 -5.46 -17.57 0.07
N PRO A 281 -4.97 -16.72 -0.86
CA PRO A 281 -3.92 -15.77 -0.52
C PRO A 281 -4.36 -14.72 0.51
N GLU A 282 -5.60 -14.21 0.43
CA GLU A 282 -6.14 -13.25 1.41
C GLU A 282 -6.20 -13.86 2.82
N VAL A 283 -6.69 -15.10 2.95
CA VAL A 283 -6.79 -15.81 4.24
C VAL A 283 -5.40 -16.03 4.83
N LYS A 284 -4.47 -16.58 4.05
CA LYS A 284 -3.09 -16.85 4.51
C LYS A 284 -2.36 -15.56 4.88
N GLN A 285 -2.53 -14.52 4.08
CA GLN A 285 -1.91 -13.22 4.33
C GLN A 285 -2.36 -12.61 5.66
N ILE A 286 -3.66 -12.71 5.97
CA ILE A 286 -4.20 -12.17 7.22
C ILE A 286 -3.84 -13.08 8.41
N ALA A 287 -4.02 -14.40 8.27
CA ALA A 287 -3.73 -15.38 9.32
C ALA A 287 -2.24 -15.40 9.70
N GLY A 288 -1.36 -15.26 8.72
CA GLY A 288 0.09 -15.21 8.91
C GLY A 288 0.58 -14.04 9.79
N ARG A 289 -0.28 -13.07 10.10
CA ARG A 289 0.05 -11.95 11.02
C ARG A 289 0.06 -12.35 12.50
N ALA A 290 -0.54 -13.47 12.88
CA ALA A 290 -0.47 -13.99 14.24
C ALA A 290 0.92 -14.57 14.54
N GLY A 291 1.51 -14.32 15.71
CA GLY A 291 2.77 -14.95 16.13
C GLY A 291 3.95 -14.65 15.21
N ARG A 292 4.13 -13.37 14.83
CA ARG A 292 5.32 -12.96 14.06
C ARG A 292 6.58 -13.07 14.91
N TYR A 293 7.69 -13.42 14.28
CA TYR A 293 9.00 -13.46 14.92
C TYR A 293 9.39 -12.09 15.49
N GLY A 294 9.80 -12.05 16.75
CA GLY A 294 10.06 -10.82 17.50
C GLY A 294 8.81 -10.19 18.14
N SER A 295 7.64 -10.81 17.99
CA SER A 295 6.49 -10.50 18.82
C SER A 295 6.65 -11.09 20.23
N LYS A 296 5.82 -10.62 21.17
CA LYS A 296 5.77 -11.16 22.54
C LYS A 296 5.24 -12.60 22.60
N TYR A 297 4.67 -13.09 21.51
CA TYR A 297 3.94 -14.36 21.45
C TYR A 297 4.78 -15.41 20.74
N PRO A 298 5.07 -16.56 21.39
CA PRO A 298 5.89 -17.63 20.81
C PRO A 298 5.15 -18.45 19.73
N MET A 299 3.82 -18.31 19.65
CA MET A 299 2.97 -19.04 18.72
C MET A 299 1.86 -18.11 18.23
N GLY A 300 1.47 -18.29 16.96
CA GLY A 300 0.32 -17.59 16.39
C GLY A 300 -0.90 -18.51 16.36
N GLU A 301 -2.05 -18.00 16.79
CA GLU A 301 -3.32 -18.72 16.70
C GLU A 301 -4.23 -18.08 15.64
N VAL A 302 -5.11 -18.88 15.03
CA VAL A 302 -6.13 -18.36 14.10
C VAL A 302 -7.45 -19.08 14.29
N THR A 303 -8.55 -18.34 14.32
CA THR A 303 -9.91 -18.87 14.47
C THR A 303 -10.94 -17.95 13.82
N CYS A 304 -12.21 -18.35 13.87
CA CYS A 304 -13.36 -17.57 13.41
C CYS A 304 -14.23 -17.13 14.59
N LEU A 305 -15.05 -16.11 14.38
CA LEU A 305 -16.07 -15.69 15.33
C LEU A 305 -17.17 -16.75 15.45
N ASP A 306 -17.65 -17.22 14.30
CA ASP A 306 -18.73 -18.19 14.16
C ASP A 306 -18.20 -19.58 13.78
N ALA A 307 -18.86 -20.64 14.24
CA ALA A 307 -18.46 -22.03 14.00
C ALA A 307 -18.58 -22.44 12.52
N GLU A 308 -19.53 -21.84 11.79
CA GLU A 308 -19.83 -22.15 10.40
C GLU A 308 -18.66 -21.85 9.45
N ASP A 309 -17.83 -20.87 9.82
CA ASP A 309 -16.68 -20.40 9.02
C ASP A 309 -15.39 -21.21 9.27
N LEU A 310 -15.33 -22.03 10.33
CA LEU A 310 -14.12 -22.79 10.69
C LEU A 310 -13.68 -23.80 9.62
N PRO A 311 -14.57 -24.62 9.02
CA PRO A 311 -14.17 -25.58 8.00
C PRO A 311 -13.51 -24.90 6.79
N LEU A 312 -14.03 -23.73 6.38
CA LEU A 312 -13.47 -22.95 5.28
C LEU A 312 -12.09 -22.36 5.64
N LEU A 313 -11.92 -21.88 6.87
CA LEU A 313 -10.61 -21.42 7.34
C LEU A 313 -9.57 -22.56 7.31
N HIS A 314 -9.92 -23.73 7.86
CA HIS A 314 -9.02 -24.87 7.93
C HIS A 314 -8.65 -25.42 6.55
N SER A 315 -9.63 -25.53 5.64
CA SER A 315 -9.36 -25.95 4.26
C SER A 315 -8.48 -24.93 3.53
N SER A 316 -8.69 -23.63 3.79
CA SER A 316 -7.91 -22.57 3.16
C SER A 316 -6.45 -22.55 3.59
N LEU A 317 -6.18 -22.80 4.88
CA LEU A 317 -4.82 -22.85 5.42
C LEU A 317 -4.06 -24.10 4.96
N LYS A 318 -4.74 -25.24 4.80
CA LYS A 318 -4.12 -26.50 4.33
C LYS A 318 -3.86 -26.54 2.82
N SER A 319 -4.60 -25.76 2.03
CA SER A 319 -4.52 -25.78 0.57
C SER A 319 -3.32 -25.00 0.06
N ALA A 320 -2.65 -25.46 -1.00
CA ALA A 320 -1.58 -24.68 -1.65
C ALA A 320 -2.14 -23.39 -2.29
N SER A 321 -1.36 -22.30 -2.27
CA SER A 321 -1.74 -21.06 -2.95
C SER A 321 -1.77 -21.30 -4.47
N PRO A 322 -2.78 -20.80 -5.19
CA PRO A 322 -2.85 -20.96 -6.64
C PRO A 322 -1.70 -20.20 -7.30
N THR A 323 -1.05 -20.83 -8.28
CA THR A 323 0.06 -20.21 -9.01
C THR A 323 -0.45 -19.02 -9.84
N LEU A 324 0.31 -17.92 -9.83
CA LEU A 324 0.03 -16.77 -10.66
C LEU A 324 0.24 -17.13 -12.13
N GLN A 325 -0.70 -16.74 -12.98
CA GLN A 325 -0.67 -17.06 -14.42
C GLN A 325 -0.30 -15.84 -15.27
N GLN A 326 -0.66 -14.64 -14.83
CA GLN A 326 -0.49 -13.43 -15.63
C GLN A 326 0.01 -12.27 -14.76
N ALA A 327 0.80 -11.39 -15.39
CA ALA A 327 1.32 -10.17 -14.80
C ALA A 327 0.59 -8.93 -15.36
N GLY A 328 0.26 -7.98 -14.49
CA GLY A 328 -0.42 -6.76 -14.89
C GLY A 328 0.48 -5.87 -15.73
N ILE A 329 -0.09 -5.18 -16.72
CA ILE A 329 0.55 -4.11 -17.47
C ILE A 329 -0.41 -2.92 -17.59
N PHE A 330 0.12 -1.75 -17.94
CA PHE A 330 -0.66 -0.52 -18.02
C PHE A 330 -0.30 0.27 -19.28
N PRO A 331 -1.26 0.96 -19.93
CA PRO A 331 -0.97 1.77 -21.10
C PRO A 331 -0.03 2.92 -20.76
N SER A 332 1.23 2.86 -21.21
CA SER A 332 2.20 3.94 -21.00
C SER A 332 1.89 5.14 -21.90
N PHE A 333 2.30 6.33 -21.46
CA PHE A 333 2.13 7.56 -22.23
C PHE A 333 2.68 7.43 -23.65
N ASP A 334 3.86 6.83 -23.82
CA ASP A 334 4.49 6.66 -25.14
C ASP A 334 3.59 5.87 -26.12
N PHE A 335 2.91 4.82 -25.65
CA PHE A 335 1.99 4.05 -26.50
C PHE A 335 0.75 4.85 -26.82
N ILE A 336 0.16 5.54 -25.84
CA ILE A 336 -1.02 6.39 -26.04
C ILE A 336 -0.69 7.56 -26.98
N TYR A 337 0.48 8.16 -26.85
CA TYR A 337 0.98 9.21 -27.72
C TYR A 337 1.19 8.70 -29.16
N MET A 338 1.79 7.53 -29.34
CA MET A 338 1.92 6.93 -30.67
C MET A 338 0.54 6.59 -31.28
N TYR A 339 -0.38 6.07 -30.47
CA TYR A 339 -1.72 5.69 -30.91
C TYR A 339 -2.57 6.92 -31.27
N SER A 340 -2.47 8.00 -30.51
CA SER A 340 -3.20 9.25 -30.77
C SER A 340 -2.83 9.88 -32.11
N ARG A 341 -1.57 9.72 -32.56
CA ARG A 341 -1.13 10.19 -33.88
C ARG A 341 -1.85 9.52 -35.05
N LEU A 342 -2.38 8.31 -34.84
CA LEU A 342 -3.20 7.59 -35.81
C LEU A 342 -4.66 8.05 -35.79
N GLN A 343 -5.11 8.71 -34.72
CA GLN A 343 -6.51 9.10 -34.48
C GLN A 343 -6.67 10.59 -34.11
N GLN A 344 -6.21 11.48 -34.99
CA GLN A 344 -6.08 12.93 -34.75
C GLN A 344 -7.36 13.69 -34.36
N LYS A 345 -8.55 13.09 -34.47
CA LYS A 345 -9.84 13.74 -34.18
C LYS A 345 -10.56 13.19 -32.93
N ARG A 346 -9.97 12.22 -32.24
CA ARG A 346 -10.59 11.59 -31.06
C ARG A 346 -10.04 12.18 -29.76
N GLY A 347 -10.90 12.28 -28.77
CA GLY A 347 -10.52 12.65 -27.40
C GLY A 347 -9.69 11.56 -26.72
N LEU A 348 -9.02 11.89 -25.61
CA LEU A 348 -8.21 10.94 -24.85
C LEU A 348 -9.04 9.74 -24.37
N TYR A 349 -10.29 9.95 -23.95
CA TYR A 349 -11.16 8.86 -23.51
C TYR A 349 -11.31 7.80 -24.60
N GLN A 350 -11.68 8.24 -25.81
CA GLN A 350 -11.88 7.35 -26.96
C GLN A 350 -10.59 6.66 -27.40
N ILE A 351 -9.45 7.36 -27.31
CA ILE A 351 -8.13 6.79 -27.61
C ILE A 351 -7.78 5.69 -26.61
N LEU A 352 -8.05 5.89 -25.31
CA LEU A 352 -7.78 4.91 -24.27
C LEU A 352 -8.69 3.69 -24.38
N GLU A 353 -9.99 3.91 -24.57
CA GLU A 353 -10.99 2.85 -24.76
C GLU A 353 -10.61 1.96 -25.95
N ASP A 354 -10.38 2.57 -27.12
CA ASP A 354 -10.01 1.85 -28.34
C ASP A 354 -8.64 1.17 -28.22
N PHE A 355 -7.68 1.75 -27.49
CA PHE A 355 -6.39 1.09 -27.21
C PHE A 355 -6.58 -0.17 -26.36
N LEU A 356 -7.40 -0.11 -25.30
CA LEU A 356 -7.64 -1.24 -24.41
C LEU A 356 -8.39 -2.38 -25.10
N GLU A 357 -9.29 -2.07 -26.03
CA GLU A 357 -10.03 -3.07 -26.81
C GLU A 357 -9.17 -3.76 -27.89
N ASN A 358 -8.28 -3.00 -28.55
CA ASN A 358 -7.54 -3.50 -29.72
C ASN A 358 -6.12 -4.01 -29.41
N ALA A 359 -5.56 -3.66 -28.25
CA ALA A 359 -4.19 -4.06 -27.91
C ALA A 359 -4.08 -5.56 -27.66
N LYS A 360 -3.17 -6.22 -28.40
CA LYS A 360 -2.92 -7.67 -28.27
C LYS A 360 -1.82 -7.96 -27.25
N LEU A 361 -2.13 -8.71 -26.21
CA LEU A 361 -1.17 -9.12 -25.18
C LEU A 361 -0.71 -10.56 -25.41
N SER A 362 0.50 -10.89 -24.95
CA SER A 362 0.88 -12.29 -24.82
C SER A 362 0.19 -12.93 -23.61
N GLU A 363 0.08 -14.25 -23.60
CA GLU A 363 -0.70 -15.02 -22.62
C GLU A 363 -0.33 -14.72 -21.17
N ASN A 364 0.94 -14.39 -20.90
CA ASN A 364 1.46 -14.10 -19.55
C ASN A 364 1.14 -12.69 -19.03
N TYR A 365 0.40 -11.85 -19.77
CA TYR A 365 0.05 -10.50 -19.32
C TYR A 365 -1.44 -10.21 -19.43
N PHE A 366 -1.90 -9.27 -18.60
CA PHE A 366 -3.25 -8.73 -18.66
C PHE A 366 -3.22 -7.21 -18.42
N PHE A 367 -4.19 -6.47 -18.95
CA PHE A 367 -4.32 -5.05 -18.61
C PHE A 367 -4.82 -4.88 -17.18
N ALA A 368 -4.10 -4.07 -16.41
CA ALA A 368 -4.59 -3.61 -15.12
C ALA A 368 -5.93 -2.88 -15.29
N ASN A 369 -6.75 -2.86 -14.24
CA ASN A 369 -8.04 -2.16 -14.24
C ASN A 369 -7.81 -0.66 -14.46
N CYS A 370 -8.23 -0.17 -15.61
CA CYS A 370 -8.14 1.22 -16.04
C CYS A 370 -9.48 1.98 -15.89
N GLU A 371 -10.46 1.44 -15.17
CA GLU A 371 -11.78 2.06 -15.01
C GLU A 371 -11.69 3.50 -14.46
N GLU A 372 -10.92 3.71 -13.38
CA GLU A 372 -10.70 5.05 -12.82
C GLU A 372 -10.02 5.98 -13.83
N MET A 373 -9.05 5.47 -14.61
CA MET A 373 -8.38 6.23 -15.66
C MET A 373 -9.37 6.70 -16.73
N LEU A 374 -10.31 5.84 -17.14
CA LEU A 374 -11.36 6.17 -18.11
C LEU A 374 -12.36 7.17 -17.54
N LYS A 375 -12.78 7.01 -16.27
CA LYS A 375 -13.66 7.97 -15.58
C LYS A 375 -13.02 9.36 -15.52
N VAL A 376 -11.74 9.46 -15.18
CA VAL A 376 -11.01 10.72 -15.19
C VAL A 376 -10.91 11.30 -16.60
N ALA A 377 -10.53 10.48 -17.59
CA ALA A 377 -10.42 10.90 -18.98
C ALA A 377 -11.74 11.51 -19.49
N ALA A 378 -12.88 10.91 -19.17
CA ALA A 378 -14.21 11.40 -19.55
C ALA A 378 -14.53 12.79 -18.98
N VAL A 379 -14.07 13.10 -17.77
CA VAL A 379 -14.30 14.39 -17.12
C VAL A 379 -13.41 15.50 -17.70
N ILE A 380 -12.14 15.18 -18.01
CA ILE A 380 -11.15 16.18 -18.41
C ILE A 380 -11.00 16.34 -19.93
N ASP A 381 -11.67 15.51 -20.75
CA ASP A 381 -11.40 15.47 -22.18
C ASP A 381 -11.76 16.78 -22.90
N GLU A 382 -12.82 17.46 -22.44
CA GLU A 382 -13.27 18.74 -22.99
C GLU A 382 -12.38 19.93 -22.53
N LEU A 383 -11.49 19.72 -21.57
CA LEU A 383 -10.59 20.77 -21.09
C LEU A 383 -9.46 21.02 -22.09
N PRO A 384 -9.03 22.29 -22.29
CA PRO A 384 -7.96 22.66 -23.21
C PRO A 384 -6.56 22.34 -22.64
N LEU A 385 -6.33 21.05 -22.35
CA LEU A 385 -5.10 20.52 -21.79
C LEU A 385 -4.30 19.75 -22.85
N SER A 386 -2.97 19.75 -22.73
CA SER A 386 -2.13 18.92 -23.58
C SER A 386 -2.39 17.43 -23.34
N LEU A 387 -2.10 16.57 -24.32
CA LEU A 387 -2.27 15.13 -24.16
C LEU A 387 -1.45 14.58 -22.97
N GLN A 388 -0.27 15.16 -22.74
CA GLN A 388 0.61 14.79 -21.63
C GLN A 388 -0.01 15.17 -20.28
N ASP A 389 -0.55 16.38 -20.16
CA ASP A 389 -1.22 16.82 -18.93
C ASP A 389 -2.47 15.97 -18.67
N LYS A 390 -3.31 15.75 -19.70
CA LYS A 390 -4.49 14.89 -19.57
C LYS A 390 -4.11 13.50 -19.08
N TYR A 391 -3.10 12.88 -19.68
CA TYR A 391 -2.61 11.58 -19.24
C TYR A 391 -2.11 11.63 -17.79
N LEU A 392 -1.39 12.68 -17.39
CA LEU A 392 -0.91 12.87 -16.02
C LEU A 392 -2.05 12.91 -14.99
N PHE A 393 -3.13 13.64 -15.28
CA PHE A 393 -4.33 13.64 -14.45
C PHE A 393 -5.02 12.27 -14.43
N CYS A 394 -5.07 11.55 -15.57
CA CYS A 394 -5.68 10.22 -15.65
C CYS A 394 -4.95 9.16 -14.81
N ILE A 395 -3.63 9.27 -14.64
CA ILE A 395 -2.85 8.35 -13.79
C ILE A 395 -2.74 8.81 -12.32
N SER A 396 -3.35 9.95 -11.98
CA SER A 396 -3.33 10.45 -10.60
C SER A 396 -4.17 9.55 -9.68
N PRO A 397 -3.76 9.37 -8.41
CA PRO A 397 -4.45 8.48 -7.49
C PRO A 397 -5.71 9.15 -6.93
N VAL A 398 -6.82 9.01 -7.65
CA VAL A 398 -8.14 9.53 -7.27
C VAL A 398 -9.18 8.41 -7.26
N ASP A 399 -10.18 8.56 -6.40
CA ASP A 399 -11.34 7.68 -6.27
C ASP A 399 -12.54 8.44 -6.85
N MET A 400 -12.91 8.14 -8.10
CA MET A 400 -13.97 8.87 -8.81
C MET A 400 -15.37 8.54 -8.31
N ASP A 401 -15.52 7.45 -7.54
CA ASP A 401 -16.78 7.08 -6.87
C ASP A 401 -17.02 7.92 -5.60
N ASP A 402 -16.00 8.62 -5.10
CA ASP A 402 -16.11 9.57 -4.01
C ASP A 402 -16.37 11.00 -4.52
N GLU A 403 -17.58 11.51 -4.28
CA GLU A 403 -18.04 12.81 -4.79
C GLU A 403 -17.08 13.97 -4.48
N ILE A 404 -16.54 14.03 -3.26
CA ILE A 404 -15.61 15.09 -2.83
C ILE A 404 -14.27 14.96 -3.59
N SER A 405 -13.76 13.74 -3.75
CA SER A 405 -12.52 13.48 -4.49
C SER A 405 -12.65 13.81 -5.97
N SER A 406 -13.75 13.40 -6.60
CA SER A 406 -14.08 13.69 -8.00
C SER A 406 -14.23 15.19 -8.27
N GLN A 407 -14.93 15.92 -7.38
CA GLN A 407 -15.04 17.38 -7.45
C GLN A 407 -13.68 18.06 -7.29
N GLY A 408 -12.86 17.60 -6.33
CA GLY A 408 -11.51 18.13 -6.10
C GLY A 408 -10.62 18.01 -7.34
N LEU A 409 -10.59 16.84 -7.98
CA LEU A 409 -9.88 16.62 -9.23
C LEU A 409 -10.36 17.54 -10.34
N THR A 410 -11.68 17.62 -10.54
CA THR A 410 -12.29 18.46 -11.59
C THR A 410 -11.91 19.92 -11.42
N GLN A 411 -11.97 20.43 -10.18
CA GLN A 411 -11.56 21.81 -9.87
C GLN A 411 -10.06 22.04 -10.09
N PHE A 412 -9.19 21.08 -9.74
CA PHE A 412 -7.76 21.18 -10.03
C PHE A 412 -7.49 21.23 -11.53
N ALA A 413 -8.12 20.33 -12.31
CA ALA A 413 -7.96 20.28 -13.76
C ALA A 413 -8.50 21.54 -14.45
N GLU A 414 -9.66 22.05 -14.05
CA GLU A 414 -10.23 23.29 -14.59
C GLU A 414 -9.38 24.52 -14.28
N ASN A 415 -8.91 24.66 -13.03
CA ASN A 415 -8.07 25.80 -12.65
C ASN A 415 -6.72 25.75 -13.36
N TYR A 416 -6.14 24.56 -13.49
CA TYR A 416 -4.93 24.35 -14.27
C TYR A 416 -5.14 24.73 -15.75
N ALA A 417 -6.23 24.27 -16.37
CA ALA A 417 -6.56 24.60 -17.76
C ALA A 417 -6.80 26.10 -18.00
N LYS A 418 -7.45 26.79 -17.04
CA LYS A 418 -7.82 28.22 -17.17
C LYS A 418 -6.67 29.17 -16.84
N LYS A 419 -5.90 28.88 -15.77
CA LYS A 419 -4.93 29.81 -15.18
C LYS A 419 -3.48 29.32 -15.28
N GLY A 420 -3.24 28.04 -15.56
CA GLY A 420 -1.93 27.41 -15.42
C GLY A 420 -1.43 27.31 -13.97
N LEU A 421 -2.25 27.72 -12.99
CA LEU A 421 -1.90 27.81 -11.59
C LEU A 421 -3.07 27.38 -10.71
N VAL A 422 -2.82 26.48 -9.77
CA VAL A 422 -3.80 25.92 -8.83
C VAL A 422 -3.36 26.23 -7.42
N ARG A 423 -3.93 27.28 -6.83
CA ARG A 423 -3.67 27.65 -5.42
C ARG A 423 -4.65 26.94 -4.50
N LEU A 424 -4.13 26.25 -3.49
CA LEU A 424 -4.95 25.50 -2.56
C LEU A 424 -5.91 26.41 -1.78
N LYS A 425 -5.49 27.65 -1.47
CA LYS A 425 -6.32 28.64 -0.75
C LYS A 425 -7.57 29.08 -1.50
N GLU A 426 -7.60 28.95 -2.83
CA GLU A 426 -8.78 29.30 -3.64
C GLU A 426 -9.85 28.21 -3.61
N ILE A 427 -9.46 26.99 -3.23
CA ILE A 427 -10.28 25.78 -3.28
C ILE A 427 -10.63 25.32 -1.86
N PHE A 428 -9.71 25.53 -0.92
CA PHE A 428 -9.82 25.12 0.45
C PHE A 428 -9.54 26.29 1.39
N SER A 429 -10.54 26.68 2.18
CA SER A 429 -10.41 27.72 3.21
C SER A 429 -9.71 27.16 4.46
N PRO A 430 -8.47 27.60 4.80
CA PRO A 430 -7.75 27.13 5.97
C PRO A 430 -8.52 27.45 7.26
N GLY A 431 -8.61 26.49 8.18
CA GLY A 431 -9.28 26.66 9.48
C GLY A 431 -10.75 26.23 9.54
N SER A 432 -11.31 25.73 8.45
CA SER A 432 -12.66 25.12 8.41
C SER A 432 -12.74 23.74 9.07
N LEU A 433 -11.59 23.08 9.27
CA LEU A 433 -11.51 21.71 9.77
C LEU A 433 -11.77 21.63 11.28
N GLN A 434 -12.76 20.82 11.65
CA GLN A 434 -13.15 20.55 13.02
C GLN A 434 -13.05 19.04 13.30
N VAL A 435 -12.93 18.67 14.58
CA VAL A 435 -12.99 17.26 14.97
C VAL A 435 -14.36 16.70 14.56
N PRO A 436 -14.41 15.60 13.79
CA PRO A 436 -15.68 14.99 13.42
C PRO A 436 -16.51 14.65 14.65
N LYS A 437 -17.84 14.82 14.55
CA LYS A 437 -18.78 14.40 15.61
C LYS A 437 -19.55 13.14 15.25
N THR A 438 -19.60 12.80 13.96
CA THR A 438 -20.38 11.68 13.41
C THR A 438 -19.52 10.87 12.44
N HIS A 439 -19.92 9.62 12.17
CA HIS A 439 -19.26 8.80 11.16
C HIS A 439 -19.37 9.37 9.74
N SER A 440 -20.40 10.17 9.44
CA SER A 440 -20.51 10.87 8.14
C SER A 440 -19.46 11.97 8.03
N ALA A 441 -19.31 12.80 9.06
CA ALA A 441 -18.28 13.84 9.11
C ALA A 441 -16.85 13.25 9.09
N LEU A 442 -16.66 12.05 9.66
CA LEU A 442 -15.39 11.33 9.52
C LEU A 442 -15.13 10.94 8.06
N LYS A 443 -16.14 10.41 7.35
CA LYS A 443 -16.01 10.05 5.93
C LYS A 443 -15.66 11.28 5.09
N GLU A 444 -16.32 12.41 5.33
CA GLU A 444 -16.01 13.68 4.66
C GLU A 444 -14.56 14.11 4.92
N LEU A 445 -14.08 14.00 6.16
CA LEU A 445 -12.70 14.33 6.50
C LEU A 445 -11.68 13.37 5.87
N GLU A 446 -12.00 12.06 5.77
CA GLU A 446 -11.20 11.09 5.01
C GLU A 446 -11.14 11.47 3.52
N SER A 447 -12.25 11.91 2.92
CA SER A 447 -12.29 12.36 1.52
C SER A 447 -11.50 13.66 1.30
N ILE A 448 -11.59 14.63 2.21
CA ILE A 448 -10.75 15.84 2.16
C ILE A 448 -9.26 15.48 2.25
N HIS A 449 -8.91 14.52 3.12
CA HIS A 449 -7.53 14.02 3.21
C HIS A 449 -7.05 13.44 1.87
N LYS A 450 -7.89 12.66 1.15
CA LYS A 450 -7.55 12.17 -0.20
C LYS A 450 -7.34 13.30 -1.21
N VAL A 451 -8.17 14.34 -1.19
CA VAL A 451 -8.01 15.52 -2.08
C VAL A 451 -6.68 16.24 -1.80
N LEU A 452 -6.30 16.38 -0.53
CA LEU A 452 -5.00 16.96 -0.16
C LEU A 452 -3.83 16.07 -0.60
N GLU A 453 -3.97 14.74 -0.50
CA GLU A 453 -2.97 13.81 -1.04
C GLU A 453 -2.84 13.92 -2.56
N LEU A 454 -3.96 14.11 -3.28
CA LEU A 454 -3.96 14.34 -4.72
C LEU A 454 -3.23 15.64 -5.09
N TYR A 455 -3.48 16.74 -4.35
CA TYR A 455 -2.77 18.00 -4.57
C TYR A 455 -1.26 17.83 -4.36
N VAL A 456 -0.84 17.18 -3.28
CA VAL A 456 0.58 16.89 -3.01
C VAL A 456 1.17 16.05 -4.15
N TRP A 457 0.47 15.01 -4.61
CA TRP A 457 0.93 14.17 -5.71
C TRP A 457 1.14 14.95 -7.02
N LEU A 458 0.23 15.88 -7.34
CA LEU A 458 0.33 16.76 -8.51
C LEU A 458 1.48 17.78 -8.35
N SER A 459 1.69 18.32 -7.16
CA SER A 459 2.76 19.28 -6.89
C SER A 459 4.17 18.74 -7.10
N PHE A 460 4.39 17.44 -6.94
CA PHE A 460 5.68 16.81 -7.27
C PHE A 460 5.94 16.67 -8.78
N ARG A 461 4.91 16.83 -9.62
CA ARG A 461 4.97 16.62 -11.08
C ARG A 461 4.78 17.91 -11.87
N LEU A 462 4.05 18.86 -11.30
CA LEU A 462 3.72 20.17 -11.86
C LEU A 462 4.01 21.25 -10.80
N ASP A 463 5.28 21.37 -10.40
CA ASP A 463 5.72 22.23 -9.29
C ASP A 463 5.42 23.71 -9.51
N GLU A 464 5.64 24.22 -10.73
CA GLU A 464 5.33 25.61 -11.09
C GLU A 464 3.82 25.92 -11.00
N SER A 465 2.98 24.93 -11.29
CA SER A 465 1.53 25.09 -11.35
C SER A 465 0.81 24.75 -10.05
N PHE A 466 1.43 23.98 -9.16
CA PHE A 466 0.90 23.58 -7.85
C PHE A 466 1.86 24.00 -6.73
N PRO A 467 1.99 25.32 -6.47
CA PRO A 467 3.04 25.86 -5.59
C PRO A 467 2.79 25.61 -4.09
N ASP A 468 1.56 25.32 -3.67
CA ASP A 468 1.18 25.26 -2.24
C ASP A 468 1.47 23.89 -1.59
N HIS A 469 2.59 23.24 -1.94
CA HIS A 469 2.95 21.90 -1.44
C HIS A 469 3.03 21.86 0.11
N GLU A 470 3.76 22.79 0.73
CA GLU A 470 3.93 22.81 2.19
C GLU A 470 2.61 23.03 2.93
N LEU A 471 1.73 23.88 2.37
CA LEU A 471 0.41 24.13 2.92
C LEU A 471 -0.47 22.87 2.82
N ALA A 472 -0.48 22.21 1.66
CA ALA A 472 -1.23 20.98 1.46
C ALA A 472 -0.77 19.88 2.43
N SER A 473 0.55 19.70 2.58
CA SER A 473 1.14 18.73 3.51
C SER A 473 0.79 19.05 4.97
N SER A 474 0.82 20.33 5.36
CA SER A 474 0.42 20.76 6.70
C SER A 474 -1.07 20.50 6.98
N GLN A 475 -1.95 20.81 6.04
CA GLN A 475 -3.39 20.51 6.17
C GLN A 475 -3.66 19.00 6.20
N LYS A 476 -2.92 18.21 5.41
CA LYS A 476 -2.99 16.73 5.43
C LYS A 476 -2.68 16.18 6.82
N ALA A 477 -1.62 16.70 7.45
CA ALA A 477 -1.24 16.33 8.81
C ALA A 477 -2.33 16.72 9.84
N ILE A 478 -2.95 17.90 9.69
CA ILE A 478 -4.07 18.33 10.53
C ILE A 478 -5.27 17.39 10.39
N CYS A 479 -5.67 17.03 9.16
CA CYS A 479 -6.74 16.06 8.93
C CYS A 479 -6.46 14.72 9.63
N SER A 480 -5.22 14.22 9.51
CA SER A 480 -4.81 12.97 10.17
C SER A 480 -4.92 13.03 11.70
N MET A 481 -4.54 14.16 12.31
CA MET A 481 -4.70 14.37 13.75
C MET A 481 -6.18 14.44 14.18
N LEU A 482 -7.04 15.09 13.39
CA LEU A 482 -8.48 15.20 13.68
C LEU A 482 -9.21 13.86 13.53
N ILE A 483 -8.84 13.05 12.53
CA ILE A 483 -9.33 11.68 12.35
C ILE A 483 -8.97 10.83 13.58
N GLU A 484 -7.73 10.94 14.05
CA GLU A 484 -7.27 10.21 15.23
C GLU A 484 -8.01 10.62 16.50
N GLU A 485 -8.17 11.93 16.73
CA GLU A 485 -8.91 12.43 17.89
C GLU A 485 -10.36 11.92 17.92
N PHE A 486 -10.99 11.74 16.75
CA PHE A 486 -12.30 11.11 16.67
C PHE A 486 -12.27 9.61 17.02
N LEU A 487 -11.28 8.86 16.54
CA LEU A 487 -11.13 7.44 16.83
C LEU A 487 -10.88 7.16 18.33
N GLU A 488 -10.13 8.04 19.00
CA GLU A 488 -9.92 7.97 20.44
C GLU A 488 -11.20 8.29 21.23
N ARG A 489 -11.92 9.35 20.84
CA ARG A 489 -13.20 9.77 21.48
C ARG A 489 -14.34 8.77 21.31
N LEU A 490 -14.31 7.93 20.27
CA LEU A 490 -15.29 6.87 20.07
C LEU A 490 -15.13 5.70 21.06
N GLY A 491 -13.99 5.61 21.76
CA GLY A 491 -13.83 4.74 22.92
C GLY A 491 -14.53 5.32 24.15
N PHE A 492 -14.75 4.50 25.17
CA PHE A 492 -15.45 4.82 26.43
C PHE A 492 -14.76 5.90 27.32
N GLN A 493 -14.05 6.87 26.74
CA GLN A 493 -13.50 8.01 27.46
C GLN A 493 -14.48 9.19 27.44
N ASN A 494 -15.33 9.23 28.47
CA ASN A 494 -15.69 10.53 29.05
C ASN A 494 -14.40 11.20 29.60
N PRO A 495 -14.27 12.52 29.46
CA PRO A 495 -12.98 13.16 29.24
C PRO A 495 -12.16 13.40 30.53
N THR A 496 -10.92 12.92 30.58
CA THR A 496 -9.86 13.57 31.38
C THR A 496 -9.14 14.63 30.53
N SER A 497 -9.88 15.71 30.25
CA SER A 497 -9.57 16.79 29.31
C SER A 497 -8.41 17.76 29.69
N ARG A 498 -7.50 17.42 30.60
CA ARG A 498 -6.48 18.41 31.06
C ARG A 498 -5.05 18.19 30.55
N LYS A 499 -4.60 16.95 30.31
CA LYS A 499 -3.24 16.72 29.80
C LYS A 499 -3.12 16.75 28.27
N LEU A 500 -4.17 16.34 27.55
CA LEU A 500 -4.16 16.27 26.08
C LEU A 500 -4.28 17.67 25.44
N ASN A 501 -5.15 18.52 25.98
CA ASN A 501 -5.36 19.89 25.51
C ASN A 501 -4.09 20.75 25.59
N SER A 502 -3.22 20.54 26.60
CA SER A 502 -1.98 21.31 26.72
C SER A 502 -0.89 20.87 25.73
N LEU A 503 -0.83 19.57 25.38
CA LEU A 503 0.09 19.07 24.35
C LEU A 503 -0.36 19.47 22.95
N MET A 504 -1.67 19.44 22.70
CA MET A 504 -2.31 19.79 21.43
C MET A 504 -2.27 21.30 21.14
N ALA A 505 -2.48 22.15 22.15
CA ALA A 505 -2.32 23.60 22.01
C ALA A 505 -0.87 24.00 21.69
N LYS A 506 0.10 23.25 22.20
CA LYS A 506 1.53 23.45 21.92
C LYS A 506 1.88 23.07 20.48
N LYS A 507 1.26 22.01 19.94
CA LYS A 507 1.46 21.56 18.55
C LYS A 507 0.66 22.35 17.52
N ARG A 508 -0.57 22.78 17.81
CA ARG A 508 -1.32 23.70 16.92
C ARG A 508 -0.57 25.00 16.68
N ARG A 509 0.18 25.50 17.67
CA ARG A 509 1.09 26.66 17.53
C ARG A 509 2.39 26.38 16.76
N GLN A 510 2.65 25.12 16.40
CA GLN A 510 3.86 24.69 15.69
C GLN A 510 3.57 24.45 14.19
N TYR A 511 2.29 24.31 13.81
CA TYR A 511 1.81 24.09 12.43
C TYR A 511 0.89 25.22 11.91
N LEU A 512 0.51 26.17 12.77
CA LEU A 512 -0.01 27.50 12.42
C LEU A 512 1.16 28.47 12.55
#